data_AF-A0A6P1W329-F1
#
_entry.id   AF-A0A6P1W329-F1
#
_cell.length_a   1.000
_cell.length_b   1.000
_cell.length_c   1.000
_cell.angle_alpha   90.00
_cell.angle_beta   90.00
_cell.angle_gamma   90.00
#
_symmetry.space_group_name_H-M   'P 1'
#
loop_
_entity.id
_entity.type
_entity.pdbx_description
1 polymer ?
#
loop_
_entity_poly.entity_id
_entity_poly.type
_entity_poly.pdbx_seq_one_letter_code
_entity_poly.pdbx_strand_id
1 'polypeptide(L)' 'MLSMLEYIKTILQKVSFDKSLFEKELAKAIKMLIPKEVRQLKRWCYAQFGKVYRVVLNRCFTRGFARVRFT' A
#
# COMPACT_ATOMS: atom_id res chain seq x y z
N MET A 1 -16.23 -9.91 11.44
CA MET A 1 -15.37 -8.72 11.65
C MET A 1 -14.37 -8.63 10.50
N LEU A 2 -14.19 -7.46 9.91
CA LEU A 2 -13.18 -7.24 8.86
C LEU A 2 -11.78 -7.16 9.50
N SER A 3 -10.78 -7.79 8.88
CA SER A 3 -9.39 -7.69 9.31
C SER A 3 -8.77 -6.36 8.85
N MET A 4 -7.72 -5.90 9.55
CA MET A 4 -7.03 -4.65 9.21
C MET A 4 -6.51 -4.66 7.76
N LEU A 5 -6.10 -5.83 7.27
CA LEU A 5 -5.72 -6.04 5.88
C LEU A 5 -6.87 -5.79 4.88
N GLU A 6 -8.07 -6.33 5.11
CA GLU A 6 -9.23 -6.11 4.23
C GLU A 6 -9.72 -4.66 4.25
N TYR A 7 -9.68 -4.03 5.41
CA TYR A 7 -9.95 -2.60 5.55
C TYR A 7 -9.01 -1.76 4.68
N ILE A 8 -7.70 -2.03 4.77
CA ILE A 8 -6.69 -1.35 3.95
C ILE A 8 -6.90 -1.60 2.46
N LYS A 9 -7.20 -2.83 2.04
CA LYS A 9 -7.48 -3.14 0.62
C LYS A 9 -8.63 -2.29 0.09
N THR A 10 -9.69 -2.13 0.89
CA THR A 10 -10.84 -1.30 0.53
C THR A 10 -10.45 0.16 0.38
N ILE A 11 -9.64 0.71 1.30
CA ILE A 11 -9.13 2.08 1.19
C ILE A 11 -8.30 2.24 -0.09
N LEU A 12 -7.33 1.35 -0.31
CA LEU A 12 -6.45 1.42 -1.47
C LEU A 12 -7.21 1.36 -2.80
N GLN A 13 -8.29 0.58 -2.87
CA GLN A 13 -9.19 0.59 -4.02
C GLN A 13 -9.89 1.94 -4.18
N LYS A 14 -10.45 2.49 -3.09
CA LYS A 14 -11.14 3.78 -3.13
C LYS A 14 -10.24 4.93 -3.53
N VAL A 15 -8.96 4.93 -3.13
CA VAL A 15 -8.00 6.00 -3.47
C VAL A 15 -7.20 5.72 -4.73
N SER A 16 -7.44 4.60 -5.42
CA SER A 16 -6.65 4.17 -6.58
C SER A 16 -6.81 5.06 -7.83
N PHE A 17 -7.74 6.01 -7.82
CA PHE A 17 -7.90 7.00 -8.88
C PHE A 17 -6.82 8.10 -8.84
N ASP A 18 -6.21 8.36 -7.68
CA ASP A 18 -5.17 9.36 -7.51
C ASP A 18 -3.86 8.71 -7.07
N LYS A 19 -2.83 8.86 -7.90
CA LYS A 19 -1.50 8.28 -7.67
C LYS A 19 -0.86 8.76 -6.36
N SER A 20 -0.97 10.06 -6.06
CA SER A 20 -0.37 10.68 -4.87
C SER A 20 -1.09 10.21 -3.61
N LEU A 21 -2.42 10.14 -3.65
CA LEU A 21 -3.22 9.64 -2.54
C LEU A 21 -3.00 8.14 -2.31
N PHE A 22 -2.96 7.35 -3.37
CA PHE A 22 -2.65 5.93 -3.32
C PHE A 22 -1.28 5.67 -2.67
N GLU A 23 -0.25 6.42 -3.06
CA GLU A 23 1.09 6.31 -2.47
C GLU A 23 1.08 6.64 -0.96
N LYS A 24 0.38 7.71 -0.55
CA LYS A 24 0.24 8.10 0.87
C LYS A 24 -0.46 7.04 1.70
N GLU A 25 -1.59 6.51 1.22
CA GLU A 25 -2.35 5.48 1.94
C GLU A 25 -1.61 4.13 1.97
N LEU A 26 -0.92 3.76 0.89
CA LEU A 26 -0.06 2.57 0.86
C LEU A 26 1.08 2.67 1.87
N ALA A 27 1.68 3.85 2.02
CA ALA A 27 2.71 4.09 3.02
C ALA A 27 2.20 3.95 4.46
N LYS A 28 0.99 4.47 4.75
CA LYS A 28 0.33 4.29 6.05
C LYS A 28 0.04 2.80 6.29
N ALA A 29 -0.50 2.10 5.30
CA ALA A 29 -0.82 0.69 5.39
C ALA A 29 0.40 -0.17 5.74
N ILE A 30 1.55 0.10 5.12
CA ILE A 30 2.80 -0.61 5.40
C ILE A 30 3.29 -0.37 6.84
N LYS A 31 3.03 0.82 7.42
CA LYS A 31 3.38 1.14 8.81
C LYS A 31 2.40 0.54 9.83
N MET A 32 1.12 0.42 9.47
CA MET A 32 0.08 -0.08 10.38
C MET A 32 0.02 -1.61 10.46
N LEU A 33 0.36 -2.31 9.37
CA LEU A 33 0.26 -3.76 9.30
C LEU A 33 1.48 -4.46 9.88
N ILE A 34 1.25 -5.65 10.45
CA ILE A 34 2.34 -6.53 10.87
C ILE A 34 3.09 -7.09 9.66
N PRO A 35 4.38 -7.51 9.79
CA PRO A 35 5.18 -7.98 8.66
C PRO A 35 4.53 -9.11 7.84
N LYS A 36 3.77 -10.00 8.50
CA LYS A 36 3.03 -11.08 7.83
C LYS A 36 1.94 -10.53 6.90
N GLU A 37 1.20 -9.51 7.34
CA GLU A 37 0.16 -8.87 6.56
C GLU A 37 0.73 -7.97 5.47
N VAL A 38 1.83 -7.25 5.74
CA VAL A 38 2.54 -6.46 4.72
C VAL A 38 2.97 -7.34 3.54
N ARG A 39 3.44 -8.57 3.77
CA ARG A 39 3.76 -9.53 2.70
C ARG A 39 2.52 -9.94 1.88
N GLN A 40 1.37 -10.04 2.51
CA GLN A 40 0.11 -10.34 1.82
C GLN A 40 -0.38 -9.13 1.02
N LEU A 41 -0.34 -7.94 1.63
CA LEU A 41 -0.68 -6.68 0.98
C LEU A 41 0.20 -6.43 -0.24
N LYS A 42 1.51 -6.69 -0.14
CA LYS A 42 2.45 -6.59 -1.26
C LYS A 42 1.97 -7.44 -2.44
N ARG A 43 1.77 -8.74 -2.24
CA ARG A 43 1.32 -9.65 -3.32
C ARG A 43 0.02 -9.16 -3.97
N TRP A 44 -0.94 -8.75 -3.15
CA TRP A 44 -2.22 -8.23 -3.64
C TRP A 44 -2.07 -6.93 -4.44
N CYS A 45 -1.27 -5.97 -3.96
CA CYS A 45 -1.04 -4.71 -4.65
C CYS A 45 -0.38 -4.91 -6.02
N TYR A 46 0.62 -5.80 -6.12
CA TYR A 46 1.23 -6.11 -7.42
C TYR A 46 0.26 -6.83 -8.37
N ALA A 47 -0.63 -7.67 -7.86
CA ALA A 47 -1.63 -8.34 -8.68
C ALA A 47 -2.71 -7.38 -9.21
N GLN A 48 -3.23 -6.49 -8.35
CA GLN A 48 -4.30 -5.55 -8.72
C GLN A 48 -3.79 -4.32 -9.46
N PHE A 49 -2.71 -3.72 -8.96
CA PHE A 49 -2.23 -2.42 -9.40
C PHE A 49 -0.89 -2.49 -10.14
N GLY A 50 -0.30 -3.67 -10.32
CA GLY A 50 1.02 -3.82 -10.95
C GLY A 50 1.12 -3.33 -12.39
N LYS A 51 -0.01 -3.25 -13.12
CA LYS A 51 -0.03 -2.70 -14.49
C LYS A 51 0.10 -1.18 -14.53
N VAL A 52 -0.50 -0.48 -13.56
CA VAL A 52 -0.61 0.99 -13.55
C VAL A 52 0.42 1.62 -12.59
N TYR A 53 0.56 1.04 -11.39
CA TYR A 53 1.33 1.62 -10.29
C TYR A 53 2.65 0.89 -10.02
N ARG A 54 3.18 0.11 -10.97
CA ARG A 54 4.42 -0.68 -10.79
C ARG A 54 5.56 0.11 -10.15
N VAL A 55 5.79 1.33 -10.62
CA VAL A 55 6.87 2.20 -10.14
C VAL A 55 6.62 2.69 -8.70
N VAL A 56 5.37 2.95 -8.34
CA VAL A 56 4.98 3.36 -6.98
C VAL A 56 5.12 2.16 -6.03
N LEU A 57 4.63 0.99 -6.42
CA LEU A 57 4.76 -0.24 -5.65
C LEU A 57 6.22 -0.62 -5.41
N ASN A 58 7.06 -0.52 -6.45
CA ASN A 58 8.50 -0.73 -6.30
C ASN A 58 9.08 0.28 -5.29
N ARG A 59 8.71 1.56 -5.34
CA ARG A 59 9.20 2.55 -4.37
C ARG A 59 8.78 2.25 -2.94
N CYS A 60 7.49 1.98 -2.71
CA CYS A 60 6.95 1.73 -1.38
C CYS A 60 7.47 0.44 -0.74
N PHE A 61 7.71 -0.62 -1.53
CA PHE A 61 8.11 -1.94 -1.01
C PHE A 61 9.62 -2.27 -1.09
N THR A 62 10.45 -1.46 -1.76
CA THR A 62 11.89 -1.78 -1.99
C THR A 62 12.84 -1.03 -1.06
N ARG A 63 12.48 0.17 -0.60
CA ARG A 63 13.26 0.92 0.40
C ARG A 63 12.39 1.16 1.61
N GLY A 64 13.00 1.18 2.80
CA GLY A 64 12.33 1.46 4.08
C GLY A 64 11.58 2.79 4.07
N PHE A 65 10.38 2.79 3.48
CA PHE A 65 9.49 3.93 3.30
C PHE A 65 8.95 4.44 4.64
N ALA A 66 9.27 3.73 5.74
CA ALA A 66 9.01 4.13 7.10
C ALA A 66 9.49 5.56 7.44
N ARG A 67 10.50 6.08 6.74
CA ARG A 67 11.10 7.41 7.01
C ARG A 67 10.59 8.60 6.21
N VAL A 68 9.74 8.43 5.18
CA VAL A 68 9.25 9.60 4.45
C VAL A 68 8.14 10.27 5.27
N ARG A 69 8.52 11.35 5.96
CA ARG A 69 7.62 12.34 6.56
C ARG A 69 6.87 13.01 5.40
N PHE A 70 5.60 12.68 5.24
CA PHE A 70 4.68 13.54 4.51
C PHE A 70 4.17 14.55 5.55
N THR A 71 4.95 15.60 5.77
CA THR A 71 4.45 16.86 6.35
C THR A 71 3.51 17.51 5.36
#